data_AF-A0A2V5XGU0-F1
#
_entry.id   AF-A0A2V5XGU0-F1
#
_cell.length_a   1.000
_cell.length_b   1.000
_cell.length_c   1.000
_cell.angle_alpha   90.00
_cell.angle_beta   90.00
_cell.angle_gamma   90.00
#
_symmetry.space_group_name_H-M   'P 1'
#
loop_
_entity.id
_entity.type
_entity.pdbx_description
1 polymer ?
#
loop_
_entity_poly.entity_id
_entity_poly.type
_entity_poly.pdbx_seq_one_letter_code
_entity_poly.pdbx_strand_id
1 'polypeptide(L)'
;MRHQHAHRQTGWQCENGDHDPIAIVRQSKRVSRPGVILLAISCVLAAQLPGQPANLSSPPPAVAKKDEKKEKQSSDKTNPLVGGIKGAPTDGPVTTEIYADDAFFDSNKNVGIFSGHVKVADPRFTLQSEKLTVYVTKGQNQGLEKAVADGNVAVVRDRPDPNGGAPTRAVGRSDQATYVAATGNVELRGTPRVQEGVNTHIATSPETTMLVNQNGQLTTHGPSRTEIRQEPKTDEQKNETKPAPSPKASGTP
;
A
#
# COMPACT_ATOMS: atom_id res chain seq x y z
N MET A 1 6.09 -53.39 41.97
CA MET A 1 5.46 -53.83 40.70
C MET A 1 5.73 -52.69 39.72
N ARG A 2 6.73 -52.72 38.82
CA ARG A 2 6.97 -53.60 37.64
C ARG A 2 5.79 -53.59 36.65
N HIS A 3 5.99 -52.85 35.54
CA HIS A 3 5.49 -52.97 34.13
C HIS A 3 4.05 -53.49 33.87
N GLN A 4 3.29 -52.97 32.89
CA GLN A 4 3.62 -52.99 31.44
C GLN A 4 3.07 -51.80 30.61
N HIS A 5 3.48 -51.74 29.33
CA HIS A 5 3.05 -50.77 28.32
C HIS A 5 1.85 -51.26 27.48
N ALA A 6 1.05 -50.30 26.99
CA ALA A 6 0.40 -50.30 25.68
C ALA A 6 0.20 -48.81 25.32
N HIS A 7 0.70 -48.21 24.25
CA HIS A 7 1.08 -48.71 22.91
C HIS A 7 -0.11 -49.29 22.12
N ARG A 8 -0.84 -48.38 21.47
CA ARG A 8 -1.46 -48.63 20.15
C ARG A 8 -1.08 -47.49 19.21
N GLN A 9 -0.17 -47.78 18.30
CA GLN A 9 -0.06 -47.04 17.05
C GLN A 9 -1.16 -47.54 16.12
N THR A 10 -1.82 -46.64 15.41
CA THR A 10 -2.54 -46.96 14.17
C THR A 10 -1.92 -46.13 13.06
N GLY A 11 -0.78 -46.61 12.56
CA GLY A 11 -0.18 -46.04 11.37
C GLY A 11 -0.99 -46.43 10.14
N TRP A 12 -1.24 -45.47 9.25
CA TRP A 12 -1.58 -45.77 7.87
C TRP A 12 -0.27 -46.05 7.14
N GLN A 13 -0.06 -47.29 6.70
CA GLN A 13 1.11 -47.66 5.90
C GLN A 13 0.97 -47.06 4.49
N CYS A 14 2.01 -46.38 4.03
CA CYS A 14 2.21 -46.04 2.62
C CYS A 14 3.27 -46.99 2.07
N GLU A 15 2.84 -47.98 1.29
CA GLU A 15 3.66 -49.08 0.77
C GLU A 15 2.92 -49.63 -0.47
N ASN A 16 3.48 -49.81 -1.66
CA ASN A 16 4.85 -49.62 -2.18
C ASN A 16 4.78 -49.00 -3.59
N GLY A 17 5.86 -48.39 -4.09
CA GLY A 17 5.87 -47.77 -5.44
C GLY A 17 7.15 -47.00 -5.78
N ASP A 18 8.31 -47.67 -5.68
CA ASP A 18 9.62 -47.07 -5.98
C ASP A 18 9.84 -46.89 -7.49
N HIS A 19 10.22 -45.67 -7.90
CA HIS A 19 10.86 -45.36 -9.20
C HIS A 19 11.52 -43.97 -9.17
N ASP A 20 12.81 -43.96 -8.84
CA ASP A 20 13.88 -43.03 -9.21
C ASP A 20 13.67 -41.48 -9.09
N PRO A 21 14.57 -40.77 -8.39
CA PRO A 21 14.59 -39.30 -8.42
C PRO A 21 15.06 -38.79 -9.79
N ILE A 22 14.20 -38.05 -10.49
CA ILE A 22 14.59 -37.31 -11.70
C ILE A 22 15.59 -36.22 -11.31
N ALA A 23 16.88 -36.54 -11.42
CA ALA A 23 17.96 -35.57 -11.32
C ALA A 23 17.82 -34.56 -12.46
N ILE A 24 17.34 -33.35 -12.16
CA ILE A 24 17.34 -32.22 -13.10
C ILE A 24 18.79 -31.77 -13.30
N VAL A 25 19.49 -32.47 -14.20
CA VAL A 25 20.87 -32.19 -14.56
C VAL A 25 20.95 -30.77 -15.12
N ARG A 26 21.63 -29.92 -14.36
CA ARG A 26 21.86 -28.51 -14.66
C ARG A 26 22.71 -28.37 -15.92
N GLN A 27 22.07 -28.34 -17.10
CA GLN A 27 22.75 -28.19 -18.39
C GLN A 27 23.38 -26.79 -18.54
N SER A 28 24.54 -26.59 -17.92
CA SER A 28 25.42 -25.46 -18.21
C SER A 28 26.01 -25.66 -19.61
N LYS A 29 25.40 -25.02 -20.61
CA LYS A 29 25.81 -25.11 -22.02
C LYS A 29 27.16 -24.39 -22.23
N ARG A 30 28.27 -25.06 -21.90
CA ARG A 30 29.63 -24.59 -22.18
C ARG A 30 29.82 -24.49 -23.70
N VAL A 31 29.65 -23.29 -24.25
CA VAL A 31 30.14 -22.97 -25.59
C VAL A 31 31.66 -22.85 -25.49
N SER A 32 32.38 -23.74 -26.18
CA SER A 32 33.83 -23.71 -26.29
C SER A 32 34.23 -23.71 -27.76
N ARG A 33 34.97 -22.68 -28.17
CA ARG A 33 36.04 -22.76 -29.17
C ARG A 33 36.96 -21.52 -29.04
N PRO A 34 38.27 -21.65 -29.35
CA PRO A 34 39.26 -20.65 -28.98
C PRO A 34 39.43 -19.54 -30.04
N GLY A 35 39.92 -18.39 -29.60
CA GLY A 35 40.33 -17.27 -30.45
C GLY A 35 41.46 -16.48 -29.81
N VAL A 36 42.70 -16.97 -29.91
CA VAL A 36 43.89 -16.23 -29.49
C VAL A 36 44.38 -15.39 -30.67
N ILE A 37 44.24 -14.07 -30.57
CA ILE A 37 45.01 -13.12 -31.39
C ILE A 37 45.64 -12.09 -30.46
N LEU A 38 46.91 -12.33 -30.12
CA LEU A 38 47.82 -11.28 -29.69
C LEU A 38 48.44 -10.67 -30.95
N LEU A 39 48.24 -9.37 -31.14
CA LEU A 39 49.16 -8.55 -31.92
C LEU A 39 49.32 -7.20 -31.20
N ALA A 40 50.53 -6.66 -31.22
CA ALA A 40 50.91 -5.53 -30.38
C ALA A 40 51.85 -4.56 -31.11
N ILE A 41 51.88 -3.31 -30.62
CA ILE A 41 52.96 -2.32 -30.79
C ILE A 41 53.21 -1.80 -32.23
N SER A 42 52.78 -0.57 -32.50
CA SER A 42 53.62 0.60 -32.86
C SER A 42 52.70 1.81 -33.15
N CYS A 43 52.85 3.03 -32.61
CA CYS A 43 54.00 3.91 -32.31
C CYS A 43 54.45 4.80 -33.47
N VAL A 44 53.85 6.00 -33.59
CA VAL A 44 54.40 7.31 -34.06
C VAL A 44 53.42 8.37 -33.50
N LEU A 45 53.70 9.25 -32.51
CA LEU A 45 54.69 10.34 -32.32
C LEU A 45 54.57 11.50 -33.32
N ALA A 46 54.34 12.76 -32.94
CA ALA A 46 54.07 13.40 -31.63
C ALA A 46 52.89 14.40 -31.80
N ALA A 47 52.71 15.58 -31.20
CA ALA A 47 53.43 16.45 -30.26
C ALA A 47 52.40 17.44 -29.62
N GLN A 48 52.66 18.33 -28.66
CA GLN A 48 53.88 18.67 -27.90
C GLN A 48 53.49 19.21 -26.49
N LEU A 49 54.24 20.18 -25.94
CA LEU A 49 54.13 20.85 -24.63
C LEU A 49 54.68 22.30 -24.78
N PRO A 50 54.72 23.18 -23.74
CA PRO A 50 54.19 23.10 -22.37
C PRO A 50 53.26 24.29 -21.98
N GLY A 51 52.76 24.32 -20.73
CA GLY A 51 51.91 25.41 -20.23
C GLY A 51 51.61 25.42 -18.72
N GLN A 52 52.62 25.31 -17.86
CA GLN A 52 52.51 25.65 -16.43
C GLN A 52 53.63 26.63 -16.05
N PRO A 53 53.37 27.52 -15.07
CA PRO A 53 53.98 27.29 -13.76
C PRO A 53 52.94 27.24 -12.62
N ALA A 54 53.30 26.56 -11.54
CA ALA A 54 52.59 26.67 -10.26
C ALA A 54 52.98 27.97 -9.54
N ASN A 55 52.15 28.40 -8.58
CA ASN A 55 52.59 29.34 -7.54
C ASN A 55 51.95 28.98 -6.21
N LEU A 56 52.75 28.90 -5.14
CA LEU A 56 52.30 28.62 -3.78
C LEU A 56 52.10 29.92 -3.00
N SER A 57 51.07 30.01 -2.16
CA SER A 57 51.07 30.89 -0.97
C SER A 57 49.93 30.58 0.02
N SER A 58 50.30 30.45 1.30
CA SER A 58 49.48 30.38 2.52
C SER A 58 50.42 30.18 3.72
N PRO A 59 50.06 30.46 5.00
CA PRO A 59 48.90 31.20 5.55
C PRO A 59 49.47 32.50 6.24
N PRO A 60 49.22 32.92 7.51
CA PRO A 60 48.10 32.73 8.43
C PRO A 60 47.35 34.02 8.91
N PRO A 61 47.51 34.66 10.12
CA PRO A 61 46.30 34.96 10.92
C PRO A 61 46.18 36.32 11.65
N ALA A 62 44.94 36.74 11.97
CA ALA A 62 44.61 37.55 13.16
C ALA A 62 43.10 37.51 13.57
N VAL A 63 42.81 37.19 14.85
CA VAL A 63 41.92 37.87 15.85
C VAL A 63 40.54 38.43 15.38
N ALA A 64 39.37 38.27 16.03
CA ALA A 64 38.86 37.72 17.32
C ALA A 64 37.43 37.13 17.09
N LYS A 65 36.83 36.21 17.88
CA LYS A 65 36.60 35.99 19.34
C LYS A 65 35.49 36.85 20.02
N LYS A 66 34.30 36.25 20.18
CA LYS A 66 33.35 36.27 21.33
C LYS A 66 32.25 35.21 21.05
N ASP A 67 31.91 34.22 21.88
CA ASP A 67 31.45 34.18 23.29
C ASP A 67 30.12 34.96 23.48
N GLU A 68 29.01 34.46 24.02
CA GLU A 68 28.62 33.16 24.68
C GLU A 68 27.08 32.93 24.44
N LYS A 69 26.23 32.04 25.01
CA LYS A 69 26.20 31.12 26.19
C LYS A 69 25.13 29.99 26.03
N LYS A 70 25.07 29.07 27.01
CA LYS A 70 24.05 28.06 27.44
C LYS A 70 22.62 28.09 26.83
N GLU A 71 21.97 26.96 26.45
CA GLU A 71 21.67 25.68 27.16
C GLU A 71 20.44 25.75 28.10
N LYS A 72 19.32 25.10 27.71
CA LYS A 72 18.72 24.04 28.55
C LYS A 72 17.72 23.10 27.86
N GLN A 73 17.77 21.85 28.29
CA GLN A 73 16.84 20.75 28.05
C GLN A 73 15.52 20.97 28.81
N SER A 74 14.39 20.75 28.14
CA SER A 74 13.11 20.41 28.78
C SER A 74 12.52 19.20 28.08
N SER A 75 12.63 18.03 28.73
CA SER A 75 11.81 16.87 28.41
C SER A 75 10.46 17.04 29.10
N ASP A 76 9.35 16.85 28.40
CA ASP A 76 8.10 16.50 29.07
C ASP A 76 7.26 15.50 28.28
N LYS A 77 6.42 14.74 29.00
CA LYS A 77 5.65 13.60 28.48
C LYS A 77 4.16 13.95 28.42
N THR A 78 3.65 14.23 27.23
CA THR A 78 2.21 14.13 26.96
C THR A 78 1.97 13.35 25.68
N ASN A 79 1.35 12.19 25.80
CA ASN A 79 0.90 11.37 24.68
C ASN A 79 -0.63 11.52 24.53
N PRO A 80 -1.13 12.37 23.62
CA PRO A 80 -2.56 12.48 23.35
C PRO A 80 -2.99 11.38 22.39
N LEU A 81 -3.39 10.24 22.95
CA LEU A 81 -4.31 9.33 22.27
C LEU A 81 -5.66 10.05 22.07
N VAL A 82 -6.37 9.73 20.98
CA VAL A 82 -7.66 10.32 20.55
C VAL A 82 -7.55 11.72 19.92
N GLY A 83 -7.93 11.81 18.64
CA GLY A 83 -7.96 13.09 17.89
C GLY A 83 -8.25 12.97 16.38
N GLY A 84 -8.70 11.81 15.89
CA GLY A 84 -8.85 11.54 14.45
C GLY A 84 -10.09 12.18 13.82
N ILE A 85 -10.05 13.48 13.54
CA ILE A 85 -11.10 14.21 12.78
C ILE A 85 -10.52 15.33 11.92
N LYS A 86 -10.37 15.09 10.61
CA LYS A 86 -10.61 16.12 9.59
C LYS A 86 -10.95 15.53 8.22
N GLY A 87 -12.24 15.35 7.95
CA GLY A 87 -12.77 15.08 6.62
C GLY A 87 -12.81 16.34 5.73
N ALA A 88 -11.66 16.99 5.56
CA ALA A 88 -11.50 18.17 4.71
C ALA A 88 -10.23 18.02 3.87
N PRO A 89 -10.09 18.74 2.75
CA PRO A 89 -8.79 18.89 2.11
C PRO A 89 -7.80 19.46 3.12
N THR A 90 -6.78 18.69 3.46
CA THR A 90 -5.68 19.17 4.30
C THR A 90 -4.81 20.06 3.44
N ASP A 91 -4.91 21.38 3.66
CA ASP A 91 -4.18 22.43 2.94
C ASP A 91 -2.71 22.51 3.43
N GLY A 92 -2.08 21.35 3.48
CA GLY A 92 -0.77 21.05 4.07
C GLY A 92 -0.32 19.64 3.64
N PRO A 93 0.95 19.27 3.90
CA PRO A 93 1.54 18.06 3.31
C PRO A 93 0.81 16.78 3.71
N VAL A 94 0.31 16.05 2.71
CA VAL A 94 -0.25 14.70 2.87
C VAL A 94 0.91 13.70 2.90
N THR A 95 1.22 13.19 4.09
CA THR A 95 2.21 12.11 4.27
C THR A 95 1.58 10.75 3.94
N THR A 96 2.18 10.01 3.03
CA THR A 96 1.87 8.60 2.78
C THR A 96 3.00 7.73 3.33
N GLU A 97 2.71 6.83 4.25
CA GLU A 97 3.70 5.91 4.84
C GLU A 97 3.62 4.54 4.16
N ILE A 98 4.76 3.89 3.93
CA ILE A 98 4.87 2.58 3.28
C ILE A 98 5.77 1.68 4.13
N TYR A 99 5.23 0.53 4.53
CA TYR A 99 5.94 -0.53 5.23
C TYR A 99 6.01 -1.77 4.32
N ALA A 100 7.17 -2.42 4.25
CA ALA A 100 7.41 -3.64 3.49
C ALA A 100 8.64 -4.38 4.07
N ASP A 101 8.84 -5.64 3.67
CA ASP A 101 10.03 -6.40 4.07
C ASP A 101 11.27 -5.95 3.25
N ASP A 102 11.10 -5.77 1.94
CA ASP A 102 12.12 -5.32 0.98
C ASP A 102 11.72 -3.98 0.33
N ALA A 103 12.70 -3.10 0.11
CA ALA A 103 12.51 -1.84 -0.60
C ALA A 103 13.71 -1.49 -1.51
N PHE A 104 13.43 -1.04 -2.74
CA PHE A 104 14.40 -0.60 -3.74
C PHE A 104 13.91 0.70 -4.40
N PHE A 105 14.81 1.67 -4.63
CA PHE A 105 14.48 2.92 -5.32
C PHE A 105 15.50 3.25 -6.41
N ASP A 106 15.03 3.39 -7.64
CA ASP A 106 15.83 3.87 -8.78
C ASP A 106 15.56 5.36 -9.00
N SER A 107 16.51 6.18 -8.54
CA SER A 107 16.45 7.64 -8.66
C SER A 107 16.52 8.15 -10.11
N ASN A 108 17.09 7.39 -11.04
CA ASN A 108 17.13 7.75 -12.46
C ASN A 108 15.75 7.55 -13.11
N LYS A 109 15.09 6.44 -12.75
CA LYS A 109 13.72 6.15 -13.21
C LYS A 109 12.66 6.93 -12.42
N ASN A 110 12.96 7.36 -11.19
CA ASN A 110 12.02 7.90 -10.20
C ASN A 110 10.95 6.85 -9.81
N VAL A 111 11.41 5.61 -9.58
CA VAL A 111 10.54 4.45 -9.28
C VAL A 111 10.99 3.76 -7.99
N GLY A 112 10.07 3.60 -7.04
CA GLY A 112 10.20 2.73 -5.89
C GLY A 112 9.54 1.38 -6.13
N ILE A 113 10.15 0.30 -5.62
CA ILE A 113 9.58 -1.04 -5.61
C ILE A 113 9.68 -1.56 -4.17
N PHE A 114 8.54 -1.94 -3.61
CA PHE A 114 8.41 -2.50 -2.27
C PHE A 114 7.81 -3.90 -2.39
N SER A 115 8.32 -4.86 -1.61
CA SER A 115 7.92 -6.27 -1.68
C SER A 115 7.86 -6.88 -0.28
N GLY A 116 6.97 -7.86 -0.10
CA GLY A 116 6.80 -8.55 1.19
C GLY A 116 5.92 -7.75 2.16
N HIS A 117 4.79 -8.36 2.55
CA HIS A 117 3.81 -7.84 3.53
C HIS A 117 3.46 -6.35 3.42
N VAL A 118 3.40 -5.81 2.21
CA VAL A 118 3.35 -4.37 1.97
C VAL A 118 2.07 -3.77 2.55
N LYS A 119 2.24 -2.70 3.33
CA LYS A 119 1.16 -1.90 3.94
C LYS A 119 1.41 -0.43 3.65
N VAL A 120 0.40 0.24 3.10
CA VAL A 120 0.40 1.69 2.88
C VAL A 120 -0.60 2.32 3.83
N ALA A 121 -0.18 3.36 4.54
CA ALA A 121 -1.06 4.25 5.29
C ALA A 121 -1.07 5.63 4.62
N ASP A 122 -2.21 5.98 4.02
CA ASP A 122 -2.49 7.32 3.49
C ASP A 122 -3.69 7.90 4.25
N PRO A 123 -3.73 9.21 4.55
CA PRO A 123 -4.89 9.85 5.21
C PRO A 123 -6.24 9.63 4.50
N ARG A 124 -6.23 9.23 3.22
CA ARG A 124 -7.42 8.93 2.41
C ARG A 124 -7.75 7.43 2.33
N PHE A 125 -6.79 6.53 2.56
CA PHE A 125 -6.98 5.08 2.47
C PHE A 125 -5.83 4.28 3.12
N THR A 126 -6.11 3.06 3.58
CA THR A 126 -5.05 2.05 3.77
C THR A 126 -5.06 1.05 2.61
N LEU A 127 -3.88 0.54 2.25
CA LEU A 127 -3.71 -0.50 1.24
C LEU A 127 -2.80 -1.61 1.77
N GLN A 128 -3.09 -2.85 1.39
CA GLN A 128 -2.27 -4.03 1.62
C GLN A 128 -2.04 -4.77 0.30
N SER A 129 -0.85 -5.33 0.10
CA SER A 129 -0.48 -6.11 -1.09
C SER A 129 0.80 -6.92 -0.87
N GLU A 130 1.12 -7.85 -1.77
CA GLU A 130 2.41 -8.56 -1.78
C GLU A 130 3.55 -7.69 -2.32
N LYS A 131 3.23 -6.79 -3.27
CA LYS A 131 4.18 -5.89 -3.92
C LYS A 131 3.53 -4.54 -4.25
N LEU A 132 4.32 -3.47 -4.20
CA LEU A 132 3.93 -2.12 -4.59
C LEU A 132 5.00 -1.47 -5.46
N THR A 133 4.61 -0.96 -6.63
CA THR A 133 5.47 -0.17 -7.53
C THR A 133 5.01 1.28 -7.52
N VAL A 134 5.84 2.18 -6.99
CA VAL A 134 5.55 3.62 -6.85
C VAL A 134 6.30 4.41 -7.92
N TYR A 135 5.59 5.33 -8.59
CA TYR A 135 6.13 6.27 -9.56
C TYR A 135 6.08 7.67 -8.96
N VAL A 136 7.20 8.39 -9.02
CA VAL A 136 7.38 9.74 -8.44
C VAL A 136 7.59 10.76 -9.56
N THR A 137 6.95 11.93 -9.46
CA THR A 137 7.11 13.02 -10.42
C THR A 137 8.56 13.51 -10.49
N LYS A 138 8.98 13.92 -11.69
CA LYS A 138 10.33 14.45 -11.95
C LYS A 138 10.37 15.97 -11.79
N GLY A 139 11.51 16.50 -11.35
CA GLY A 139 11.74 17.94 -11.19
C GLY A 139 11.67 18.41 -9.74
N GLN A 140 11.44 19.70 -9.53
CA GLN A 140 11.52 20.34 -8.20
C GLN A 140 10.34 19.98 -7.27
N ASN A 141 9.16 19.71 -7.84
CA ASN A 141 7.97 19.28 -7.10
C ASN A 141 7.83 17.75 -7.19
N GLN A 142 8.71 17.02 -6.51
CA GLN A 142 8.62 15.57 -6.41
C GLN A 142 7.46 15.16 -5.50
N GLY A 143 6.62 14.24 -5.98
CA GLY A 143 5.49 13.70 -5.27
C GLY A 143 4.98 12.42 -5.93
N LEU A 144 4.07 11.72 -5.27
CA LEU A 144 3.46 10.51 -5.80
C LEU A 144 2.71 10.84 -7.11
N GLU A 145 3.07 10.19 -8.22
CA GLU A 145 2.35 10.27 -9.49
C GLU A 145 1.31 9.15 -9.58
N LYS A 146 1.75 7.91 -9.33
CA LYS A 146 0.98 6.68 -9.48
C LYS A 146 1.57 5.60 -8.57
N ALA A 147 0.72 4.72 -8.05
CA ALA A 147 1.15 3.48 -7.43
C ALA A 147 0.42 2.28 -8.06
N VAL A 148 1.11 1.17 -8.25
CA VAL A 148 0.54 -0.10 -8.71
C VAL A 148 0.83 -1.16 -7.65
N ALA A 149 -0.21 -1.67 -7.01
CA ALA A 149 -0.15 -2.77 -6.05
C ALA A 149 -0.49 -4.08 -6.76
N ASP A 150 0.33 -5.11 -6.56
CA ASP A 150 0.19 -6.44 -7.15
C ASP A 150 0.13 -7.49 -6.02
N GLY A 151 -0.73 -8.50 -6.17
CA GLY A 151 -0.84 -9.67 -5.27
C GLY A 151 -1.66 -9.40 -4.01
N ASN A 152 -2.72 -10.20 -3.81
CA ASN A 152 -3.59 -10.19 -2.62
C ASN A 152 -4.02 -8.78 -2.15
N VAL A 153 -4.42 -7.92 -3.09
CA VAL A 153 -4.62 -6.50 -2.82
C VAL A 153 -5.90 -6.26 -2.03
N ALA A 154 -5.80 -5.47 -0.97
CA ALA A 154 -6.94 -4.94 -0.22
C ALA A 154 -6.79 -3.44 0.01
N VAL A 155 -7.84 -2.66 -0.28
CA VAL A 155 -7.88 -1.20 -0.11
C VAL A 155 -9.06 -0.85 0.79
N VAL A 156 -8.83 -0.13 1.88
CA VAL A 156 -9.87 0.31 2.82
C VAL A 156 -9.98 1.82 2.82
N ARG A 157 -11.20 2.35 2.65
CA ARG A 157 -11.55 3.77 2.74
C ARG A 157 -12.66 3.95 3.75
N ASP A 158 -12.44 4.78 4.76
CA ASP A 158 -13.47 5.17 5.71
C ASP A 158 -13.98 6.56 5.33
N ARG A 159 -15.23 6.65 4.84
CA ARG A 159 -15.87 7.91 4.44
C ARG A 159 -16.61 8.50 5.65
N PRO A 160 -16.28 9.71 6.13
CA PRO A 160 -17.06 10.37 7.17
C PRO A 160 -18.53 10.52 6.77
N ASP A 161 -19.46 10.29 7.70
CA ASP A 161 -20.87 10.61 7.47
C ASP A 161 -21.07 12.14 7.48
N PRO A 162 -21.78 12.73 6.51
CA PRO A 162 -21.93 14.17 6.38
C PRO A 162 -22.77 14.82 7.51
N ASN A 163 -23.46 14.04 8.33
CA ASN A 163 -24.25 14.49 9.47
C ASN A 163 -23.53 14.25 10.82
N GLY A 164 -22.29 13.74 10.78
CA GLY A 164 -21.51 13.40 11.98
C GLY A 164 -21.79 12.01 12.57
N GLY A 165 -22.47 11.13 11.82
CA GLY A 165 -22.65 9.72 12.18
C GLY A 165 -21.36 8.89 12.10
N ALA A 166 -21.50 7.58 12.31
CA ALA A 166 -20.38 6.64 12.16
C ALA A 166 -19.90 6.60 10.69
N PRO A 167 -18.57 6.54 10.44
CA PRO A 167 -18.04 6.57 9.08
C PRO A 167 -18.39 5.29 8.30
N THR A 168 -18.80 5.46 7.05
CA THR A 168 -19.07 4.34 6.13
C THR A 168 -17.76 3.76 5.62
N ARG A 169 -17.47 2.52 6.02
CA ARG A 169 -16.33 1.76 5.51
C ARG A 169 -16.63 1.15 4.13
N ALA A 170 -15.77 1.46 3.17
CA ALA A 170 -15.67 0.80 1.87
C ALA A 170 -14.39 -0.04 1.79
N VAL A 171 -14.48 -1.25 1.25
CA VAL A 171 -13.35 -2.19 1.09
C VAL A 171 -13.32 -2.73 -0.34
N GLY A 172 -12.26 -2.39 -1.08
CA GLY A 172 -11.92 -3.01 -2.36
C GLY A 172 -10.95 -4.17 -2.16
N ARG A 173 -11.10 -5.25 -2.93
CA ARG A 173 -10.14 -6.37 -3.03
C ARG A 173 -9.97 -6.81 -4.48
N SER A 174 -8.76 -7.20 -4.87
CA SER A 174 -8.43 -7.59 -6.25
C SER A 174 -7.03 -8.21 -6.36
N ASP A 175 -6.70 -8.78 -7.53
CA ASP A 175 -5.34 -9.28 -7.80
C ASP A 175 -4.34 -8.13 -8.03
N GLN A 176 -4.81 -7.00 -8.57
CA GLN A 176 -4.05 -5.77 -8.78
C GLN A 176 -4.89 -4.52 -8.45
N ALA A 177 -4.25 -3.44 -7.98
CA ALA A 177 -4.85 -2.11 -7.93
C ALA A 177 -3.88 -1.03 -8.47
N THR A 178 -4.38 -0.11 -9.29
CA THR A 178 -3.64 1.09 -9.74
C THR A 178 -4.26 2.35 -9.13
N TYR A 179 -3.47 3.08 -8.34
CA TYR A 179 -3.81 4.39 -7.82
C TYR A 179 -3.17 5.49 -8.66
N VAL A 180 -3.92 6.51 -9.05
CA VAL A 180 -3.43 7.69 -9.79
C VAL A 180 -3.59 8.94 -8.92
N ALA A 181 -2.49 9.60 -8.56
CA ALA A 181 -2.53 10.68 -7.58
C ALA A 181 -3.26 11.94 -8.07
N ALA A 182 -3.12 12.28 -9.36
CA ALA A 182 -3.75 13.47 -9.96
C ALA A 182 -5.29 13.43 -9.93
N THR A 183 -5.90 12.23 -9.85
CA THR A 183 -7.35 12.03 -9.76
C THR A 183 -7.79 11.40 -8.45
N GLY A 184 -6.88 10.81 -7.67
CA GLY A 184 -7.17 10.00 -6.48
C GLY A 184 -7.97 8.72 -6.75
N ASN A 185 -8.14 8.35 -8.02
CA ASN A 185 -8.84 7.14 -8.42
C ASN A 185 -8.03 5.90 -8.08
N VAL A 186 -8.72 4.83 -7.67
CA VAL A 186 -8.18 3.47 -7.58
C VAL A 186 -8.90 2.60 -8.59
N GLU A 187 -8.18 2.05 -9.55
CA GLU A 187 -8.68 1.02 -10.47
C GLU A 187 -8.28 -0.37 -9.96
N LEU A 188 -9.25 -1.23 -9.72
CA LEU A 188 -9.09 -2.62 -9.27
C LEU A 188 -9.24 -3.56 -10.48
N ARG A 189 -8.34 -4.55 -10.61
CA ARG A 189 -8.28 -5.52 -11.72
C ARG A 189 -7.94 -6.92 -11.23
N GLY A 190 -8.37 -7.94 -11.99
CA GLY A 190 -8.24 -9.33 -11.55
C GLY A 190 -9.30 -9.65 -10.50
N THR A 191 -10.45 -10.11 -11.00
CA THR A 191 -11.67 -10.49 -10.24
C THR A 191 -12.08 -9.52 -9.11
N PRO A 192 -12.07 -8.18 -9.33
CA PRO A 192 -12.24 -7.20 -8.27
C PRO A 192 -13.60 -7.30 -7.56
N ARG A 193 -13.59 -6.95 -6.27
CA ARG A 193 -14.76 -6.93 -5.39
C ARG A 193 -14.75 -5.67 -4.54
N VAL A 194 -15.88 -5.00 -4.41
CA VAL A 194 -16.05 -3.81 -3.57
C VAL A 194 -17.23 -4.02 -2.64
N GLN A 195 -17.01 -3.84 -1.34
CA GLN A 195 -18.06 -3.82 -0.31
C GLN A 195 -18.19 -2.40 0.23
N GLU A 196 -19.42 -1.89 0.34
CA GLU A 196 -19.72 -0.64 1.06
C GLU A 196 -20.88 -0.90 2.03
N GLY A 197 -20.59 -0.83 3.33
CA GLY A 197 -21.52 -1.27 4.38
C GLY A 197 -21.96 -2.72 4.19
N VAL A 198 -23.28 -2.94 4.08
CA VAL A 198 -23.90 -4.26 3.86
C VAL A 198 -23.98 -4.69 2.38
N ASN A 199 -23.69 -3.78 1.44
CA ASN A 199 -23.81 -4.03 0.01
C ASN A 199 -22.47 -4.47 -0.59
N THR A 200 -22.49 -5.41 -1.54
CA THR A 200 -21.28 -5.93 -2.20
C THR A 200 -21.46 -5.99 -3.72
N HIS A 201 -20.45 -5.52 -4.46
CA HIS A 201 -20.36 -5.63 -5.91
C HIS A 201 -19.13 -6.48 -6.28
N ILE A 202 -19.30 -7.45 -7.19
CA ILE A 202 -18.35 -8.55 -7.43
C ILE A 202 -18.19 -8.75 -8.93
N ALA A 203 -16.95 -8.76 -9.42
CA ALA A 203 -16.63 -9.17 -10.79
C ALA A 203 -16.91 -10.65 -11.01
N THR A 204 -17.48 -10.99 -12.17
CA THR A 204 -17.67 -12.38 -12.62
C THR A 204 -16.71 -12.79 -13.74
N SER A 205 -15.78 -11.91 -14.11
CA SER A 205 -14.68 -12.15 -15.06
C SER A 205 -13.37 -11.51 -14.54
N PRO A 206 -12.18 -12.09 -14.81
CA PRO A 206 -10.89 -11.44 -14.52
C PRO A 206 -10.71 -10.09 -15.24
N GLU A 207 -11.26 -9.98 -16.46
CA GLU A 207 -11.20 -8.79 -17.32
C GLU A 207 -12.07 -7.61 -16.83
N THR A 208 -12.91 -7.84 -15.82
CA THR A 208 -13.77 -6.79 -15.26
C THR A 208 -12.92 -5.80 -14.46
N THR A 209 -13.00 -4.52 -14.79
CA THR A 209 -12.33 -3.44 -14.04
C THR A 209 -13.34 -2.69 -13.17
N MET A 210 -12.88 -2.26 -11.99
CA MET A 210 -13.68 -1.48 -11.03
C MET A 210 -12.92 -0.22 -10.61
N LEU A 211 -13.45 0.94 -10.96
CA LEU A 211 -12.87 2.25 -10.68
C LEU A 211 -13.58 2.92 -9.50
N VAL A 212 -12.85 3.14 -8.41
CA VAL A 212 -13.33 3.87 -7.22
C VAL A 212 -12.70 5.26 -7.19
N ASN A 213 -13.50 6.31 -7.38
CA ASN A 213 -13.02 7.70 -7.36
C ASN A 213 -12.85 8.25 -5.93
N GLN A 214 -12.33 9.47 -5.77
CA GLN A 214 -12.14 10.11 -4.44
C GLN A 214 -13.44 10.20 -3.63
N ASN A 215 -14.57 10.48 -4.30
CA ASN A 215 -15.89 10.56 -3.68
C ASN A 215 -16.40 9.16 -3.24
N GLY A 216 -15.70 8.08 -3.63
CA GLY A 216 -16.08 6.71 -3.38
C GLY A 216 -17.20 6.20 -4.29
N GLN A 217 -17.48 6.88 -5.40
CA GLN A 217 -18.36 6.34 -6.44
C GLN A 217 -17.62 5.21 -7.17
N LEU A 218 -18.36 4.15 -7.49
CA LEU A 218 -17.85 2.95 -8.16
C LEU A 218 -18.40 2.86 -9.60
N THR A 219 -17.50 2.83 -10.57
CA THR A 219 -17.80 2.52 -11.97
C THR A 219 -17.20 1.17 -12.33
N THR A 220 -18.00 0.27 -12.92
CA THR A 220 -17.56 -1.06 -13.33
C THR A 220 -17.66 -1.24 -14.84
N HIS A 221 -16.63 -1.81 -15.45
CA HIS A 221 -16.64 -2.23 -16.86
C HIS A 221 -16.41 -3.73 -16.95
N GLY A 222 -17.35 -4.46 -17.54
CA GLY A 222 -17.29 -5.92 -17.71
C GLY A 222 -18.29 -6.70 -16.82
N PRO A 223 -18.33 -8.04 -16.95
CA PRO A 223 -19.27 -8.90 -16.23
C PRO A 223 -19.16 -8.77 -14.70
N SER A 224 -20.29 -8.52 -14.04
CA SER A 224 -20.36 -8.32 -12.59
C SER A 224 -21.73 -8.70 -12.01
N ARG A 225 -21.77 -8.87 -10.67
CA ARG A 225 -22.97 -9.11 -9.86
C ARG A 225 -23.00 -8.11 -8.70
N THR A 226 -24.14 -7.52 -8.43
CA THR A 226 -24.40 -6.74 -7.20
C THR A 226 -25.27 -7.55 -6.25
N GLU A 227 -24.93 -7.52 -4.96
CA GLU A 227 -25.76 -7.97 -3.86
C GLU A 227 -26.12 -6.75 -2.99
N ILE A 228 -27.39 -6.39 -3.00
CA ILE A 228 -27.95 -5.32 -2.16
C ILE A 228 -28.68 -5.99 -1.01
N ARG A 229 -28.35 -5.61 0.23
CA ARG A 229 -28.99 -6.15 1.43
C ARG A 229 -29.96 -5.13 2.00
N GLN A 230 -31.22 -5.54 2.12
CA GLN A 230 -32.27 -4.76 2.76
C GLN A 230 -32.50 -5.32 4.15
N GLU A 231 -32.34 -4.49 5.18
CA GLU A 231 -32.73 -4.86 6.53
C GLU A 231 -34.27 -4.81 6.64
N PRO A 232 -34.90 -5.79 7.32
CA PRO A 232 -36.35 -5.77 7.51
C PRO A 232 -36.74 -4.58 8.38
N LYS A 233 -37.75 -3.82 7.96
CA LYS A 233 -38.28 -2.72 8.76
C LYS A 233 -39.04 -3.28 9.96
N THR A 234 -38.52 -3.09 11.16
CA THR A 234 -39.24 -3.34 12.40
C THR A 234 -40.25 -2.21 12.63
N ASP A 235 -41.54 -2.52 12.74
CA ASP A 235 -42.64 -1.54 12.78
C ASP A 235 -42.73 -0.68 14.08
N GLU A 236 -41.72 -0.72 14.96
CA GLU A 236 -41.74 -0.02 16.24
C GLU A 236 -41.62 1.51 16.12
N GLN A 237 -41.16 2.04 14.98
CA GLN A 237 -41.12 3.50 14.73
C GLN A 237 -42.47 4.08 14.23
N LYS A 238 -43.59 3.53 14.70
CA LYS A 238 -44.95 3.97 14.35
C LYS A 238 -45.87 4.13 15.59
N ASN A 239 -45.36 4.72 16.67
CA ASN A 239 -46.19 5.00 17.86
C ASN A 239 -45.86 6.30 18.60
N GLU A 240 -45.61 7.40 17.87
CA GLU A 240 -45.71 8.75 18.42
C GLU A 240 -46.75 9.58 17.63
N THR A 241 -47.41 10.50 18.34
CA THR A 241 -48.43 11.44 17.82
C THR A 241 -49.76 10.83 17.36
N LYS A 242 -50.58 10.40 18.33
CA LYS A 242 -51.97 10.90 18.42
C LYS A 242 -52.53 10.80 19.85
N PRO A 243 -52.85 11.91 20.54
CA PRO A 243 -53.58 11.86 21.80
C PRO A 243 -55.01 11.33 21.56
N ALA A 244 -55.45 10.39 22.39
CA ALA A 244 -56.80 9.85 22.32
C ALA A 244 -57.83 10.88 22.82
N PRO A 245 -58.97 11.08 22.13
CA PRO A 245 -60.04 11.94 22.62
C PRO A 245 -60.70 11.30 23.85
N SER A 246 -60.77 12.05 24.96
CA SER A 246 -61.42 11.58 26.19
C SER A 246 -62.92 11.33 25.97
N PRO A 247 -63.50 10.23 26.49
CA PRO A 247 -64.94 10.01 26.42
C PRO A 247 -65.67 11.04 27.29
N LYS A 248 -66.64 11.76 26.71
CA LYS A 248 -67.57 12.58 27.51
C LYS A 248 -68.49 11.66 28.31
N ALA A 249 -68.37 11.67 29.63
CA ALA A 249 -69.38 11.09 30.50
C ALA A 249 -70.67 11.94 30.42
N SER A 250 -71.78 11.30 30.04
CA SER A 250 -73.12 11.90 30.05
C SER A 250 -73.72 11.82 31.46
N GLY A 251 -73.80 12.96 32.15
CA GLY A 251 -74.50 13.08 33.43
C GLY A 251 -75.93 13.62 33.25
N THR A 252 -76.91 12.74 33.47
CA THR A 252 -78.29 13.08 33.89
C THR A 252 -78.32 13.41 35.41
N PRO A 253 -79.41 13.95 36.01
CA PRO A 253 -80.83 13.92 35.61
C PRO A 253 -81.28 15.07 34.70
#